data_AF-A0A973RJB9-F1
#
_entry.id   AF-A0A973RJB9-F1
#
_cell.length_a   1.000
_cell.length_b   1.000
_cell.length_c   1.000
_cell.angle_alpha   90.00
_cell.angle_beta   90.00
_cell.angle_gamma   90.00
#
_symmetry.space_group_name_H-M   'P 1'
#
loop_
_entity.id
_entity.type
_entity.pdbx_description
1 polymer ?
#
loop_
_entity_poly.entity_id
_entity_poly.type
_entity_poly.pdbx_seq_one_letter_code
_entity_poly.pdbx_strand_id
1 'polypeptide(L)'
;VRTNWSQVHVEHIESGGLSEVPQIGDLLSVKAYLNLGVLNPTDVRVELAYGRVDESDELTDTRIAELEPVETLGNGRYLYGGNASIEHSGPFGYTVRVMPWHEALASKAELGLVVNAG
;
A
#
# COMPACT_ATOMS: atom_id res chain seq x y z
N VAL A 1 -1.31 14.27 -13.58
CA VAL A 1 -1.06 13.67 -12.24
C VAL A 1 -1.08 14.71 -11.11
N ARG A 2 -0.11 15.64 -10.97
CA ARG A 2 -0.03 16.61 -9.83
C ARG A 2 -1.35 17.34 -9.50
N THR A 3 -2.04 17.91 -10.49
CA THR A 3 -3.30 18.66 -10.27
C THR A 3 -4.44 17.79 -9.76
N ASN A 4 -4.39 16.48 -10.01
CA ASN A 4 -5.43 15.52 -9.60
C ASN A 4 -5.04 14.75 -8.33
N TRP A 5 -3.80 14.88 -7.86
CA TRP A 5 -3.27 14.11 -6.73
C TRP A 5 -3.99 14.41 -5.42
N SER A 6 -4.60 15.59 -5.28
CA SER A 6 -5.40 15.95 -4.10
C SER A 6 -6.64 15.07 -3.90
N GLN A 7 -7.04 14.30 -4.91
CA GLN A 7 -8.14 13.33 -4.82
C GLN A 7 -7.64 11.92 -4.43
N VAL A 8 -6.33 11.67 -4.55
CA VAL A 8 -5.75 10.36 -4.26
C VAL A 8 -5.70 10.14 -2.75
N HIS A 9 -6.38 9.11 -2.26
CA HIS A 9 -6.30 8.69 -0.86
C HIS A 9 -6.65 7.22 -0.67
N VAL A 10 -6.10 6.65 0.41
CA VAL A 10 -6.50 5.34 0.92
C VAL A 10 -7.77 5.53 1.72
N GLU A 11 -8.89 4.95 1.28
CA GLU A 11 -10.17 5.00 1.98
C GLU A 11 -10.21 3.99 3.13
N HIS A 12 -9.72 2.78 2.88
CA HIS A 12 -9.76 1.69 3.86
C HIS A 12 -8.72 0.61 3.54
N ILE A 13 -8.21 -0.06 4.58
CA ILE A 13 -7.37 -1.25 4.46
C ILE A 13 -8.02 -2.40 5.24
N GLU A 14 -8.21 -3.53 4.57
CA GLU A 14 -8.52 -4.80 5.21
C GLU A 14 -7.26 -5.68 5.21
N SER A 15 -7.04 -6.38 6.32
CA SER A 15 -5.99 -7.37 6.47
C SER A 15 -6.56 -8.71 6.91
N GLY A 16 -6.00 -9.80 6.40
CA GLY A 16 -6.33 -11.15 6.84
C GLY A 16 -5.13 -12.08 6.72
N GLY A 17 -5.33 -13.33 7.12
CA GLY A 17 -4.31 -14.38 7.01
C GLY A 17 -3.28 -14.40 8.14
N LEU A 18 -3.30 -13.43 9.04
CA LEU A 18 -2.49 -13.42 10.26
C LEU A 18 -3.27 -13.92 11.47
N SER A 19 -2.58 -14.67 12.33
CA SER A 19 -3.03 -15.00 13.69
C SER A 19 -2.90 -13.76 14.60
N GLU A 20 -3.49 -13.76 15.81
CA GLU A 20 -3.34 -12.66 16.79
C GLU A 20 -1.86 -12.32 17.08
N VAL A 21 -0.97 -13.31 16.99
CA VAL A 21 0.48 -13.12 17.01
C VAL A 21 1.07 -13.67 15.71
N PRO A 22 1.51 -12.80 14.79
CA PRO A 22 2.11 -13.21 13.52
C PRO A 22 3.30 -14.14 13.73
N GLN A 23 3.33 -15.25 12.99
CA GLN A 23 4.41 -16.23 12.99
C GLN A 23 5.23 -16.17 11.71
N ILE A 24 6.47 -16.65 11.78
CA ILE A 24 7.30 -16.81 10.59
C ILE A 24 6.60 -17.78 9.63
N GLY A 25 6.45 -17.36 8.38
CA GLY A 25 5.76 -18.12 7.34
C GLY A 25 4.26 -17.80 7.22
N ASP A 26 3.68 -17.02 8.15
CA ASP A 26 2.33 -16.49 7.98
C ASP A 26 2.27 -15.60 6.72
N LEU A 27 1.09 -15.58 6.09
CA LEU A 27 0.83 -14.75 4.93
C LEU A 27 -0.13 -13.64 5.30
N LEU A 28 0.38 -12.41 5.31
CA LEU A 28 -0.45 -11.22 5.39
C LEU A 28 -1.10 -11.00 4.03
N SER A 29 -2.42 -11.13 3.97
CA SER A 29 -3.24 -10.75 2.82
C SER A 29 -3.81 -9.36 3.04
N VAL A 30 -3.56 -8.43 2.10
CA VAL A 30 -4.04 -7.05 2.19
C VAL A 30 -4.99 -6.74 1.04
N LYS A 31 -6.05 -6.01 1.38
CA LYS A 31 -6.94 -5.33 0.44
C LYS A 31 -6.98 -3.85 0.76
N ALA A 32 -6.71 -3.01 -0.23
CA ALA A 32 -6.72 -1.56 -0.09
C ALA A 32 -7.78 -0.95 -1.00
N TYR A 33 -8.73 -0.22 -0.40
CA TYR A 33 -9.74 0.54 -1.11
C TYR A 33 -9.19 1.96 -1.31
N LEU A 34 -8.99 2.34 -2.57
CA LEU A 34 -8.37 3.61 -2.93
C LEU A 34 -9.34 4.45 -3.74
N ASN A 35 -9.33 5.76 -3.49
CA ASN A 35 -9.85 6.74 -4.42
C ASN A 35 -8.68 7.32 -5.21
N LEU A 36 -8.72 7.23 -6.54
CA LEU A 36 -7.71 7.81 -7.43
C LEU A 36 -8.26 9.06 -8.17
N GLY A 37 -9.50 9.45 -7.90
CA GLY A 37 -10.21 10.50 -8.63
C GLY A 37 -10.29 10.20 -10.12
N VAL A 38 -9.60 10.99 -10.93
CA VAL A 38 -9.56 10.84 -12.39
C VAL A 38 -8.33 10.09 -12.91
N LEU A 39 -7.46 9.61 -12.01
CA LEU A 39 -6.27 8.83 -12.37
C LEU A 39 -6.63 7.36 -12.55
N ASN A 40 -5.91 6.69 -13.44
CA ASN A 40 -6.06 5.25 -13.69
C ASN A 40 -5.06 4.44 -12.85
N PRO A 41 -5.30 3.13 -12.68
CA PRO A 41 -4.33 2.25 -12.04
C PRO A 41 -2.92 2.28 -12.65
N THR A 42 -2.80 2.54 -13.95
CA THR A 42 -1.51 2.65 -14.65
C THR A 42 -0.75 3.94 -14.33
N ASP A 43 -1.42 4.94 -13.74
CA ASP A 43 -0.85 6.24 -13.38
C ASP A 43 -0.28 6.25 -11.94
N VAL A 44 -0.43 5.14 -11.21
CA VAL A 44 0.00 5.00 -9.82
C VAL A 44 0.69 3.66 -9.57
N ARG A 45 1.52 3.63 -8.54
CA ARG A 45 2.01 2.42 -7.94
C ARG A 45 1.49 2.37 -6.51
N VAL A 46 0.96 1.21 -6.14
CA VAL A 46 0.40 0.95 -4.81
C VAL A 46 1.29 -0.09 -4.13
N GLU A 47 1.77 0.23 -2.95
CA GLU A 47 2.74 -0.59 -2.24
C GLU A 47 2.27 -0.85 -0.81
N LEU A 48 2.43 -2.10 -0.37
CA LEU A 48 2.41 -2.51 1.01
C LEU A 48 3.81 -2.34 1.60
N ALA A 49 3.98 -1.39 2.50
CA ALA A 49 5.18 -1.26 3.32
C ALA A 49 4.94 -2.00 4.64
N TYR A 50 5.82 -2.94 4.99
CA TYR A 50 5.62 -3.81 6.14
C TYR A 50 6.94 -4.18 6.80
N GLY A 51 6.92 -4.51 8.09
CA GLY A 51 8.13 -4.80 8.83
C GLY A 51 7.90 -4.92 10.32
N ARG A 52 9.00 -4.91 11.07
CA ARG A 52 8.93 -4.87 12.54
C ARG A 52 8.52 -3.48 12.96
N VAL A 53 7.89 -3.37 14.13
CA VAL A 53 7.71 -2.06 14.78
C VAL A 53 8.60 -1.98 16.02
N ASP A 54 9.15 -0.80 16.26
CA ASP A 54 9.88 -0.52 17.49
C ASP A 54 8.93 -0.06 18.61
N GLU A 55 9.49 0.35 19.75
CA GLU A 55 8.71 0.81 20.91
C GLU A 55 7.92 2.12 20.64
N SER A 56 8.26 2.84 19.58
CA SER A 56 7.56 4.07 19.15
C SER A 56 6.50 3.79 18.08
N ASP A 57 6.21 2.51 17.80
CA ASP A 57 5.31 2.04 16.74
C ASP A 57 5.77 2.45 15.33
N GLU A 58 7.07 2.74 15.17
CA GLU A 58 7.66 3.06 13.87
C GLU A 58 8.11 1.80 13.14
N LEU A 59 7.82 1.73 11.84
CA LEU A 59 8.28 0.62 11.00
C LEU A 59 9.80 0.63 10.88
N THR A 60 10.41 -0.49 11.27
CA THR A 60 11.83 -0.81 11.12
C THR A 60 11.99 -2.04 10.23
N ASP A 61 13.17 -2.17 9.59
CA ASP A 61 13.45 -3.24 8.61
C ASP A 61 12.37 -3.37 7.52
N THR A 62 11.91 -2.22 7.01
CA THR A 62 10.78 -2.13 6.09
C THR A 62 11.06 -2.87 4.78
N ARG A 63 10.15 -3.78 4.43
CA ARG A 63 10.03 -4.43 3.14
C ARG A 63 8.85 -3.87 2.37
N ILE A 64 8.90 -4.02 1.06
CA ILE A 64 7.87 -3.53 0.13
C ILE A 64 7.33 -4.69 -0.69
N ALA A 65 6.01 -4.78 -0.81
CA ALA A 65 5.32 -5.61 -1.78
C ALA A 65 4.41 -4.73 -2.64
N GLU A 66 4.38 -4.94 -3.96
CA GLU A 66 3.48 -4.24 -4.86
C GLU A 66 2.07 -4.83 -4.72
N LEU A 67 1.06 -3.96 -4.65
CA LEU A 67 -0.35 -4.36 -4.69
C LEU A 67 -0.87 -4.18 -6.10
N GLU A 68 -1.62 -5.17 -6.58
CA GLU A 68 -2.18 -5.17 -7.92
C GLU A 68 -3.64 -4.71 -7.91
N PRO A 69 -4.14 -4.03 -8.94
CA PRO A 69 -5.55 -3.69 -9.06
C PRO A 69 -6.37 -4.98 -9.20
N VAL A 70 -7.34 -5.16 -8.30
CA VAL A 70 -8.24 -6.33 -8.26
C VAL A 70 -9.60 -6.01 -8.88
N GLU A 71 -10.15 -4.83 -8.57
CA GLU A 71 -11.50 -4.45 -8.99
C GLU A 71 -11.64 -2.93 -9.21
N THR A 72 -12.44 -2.54 -10.20
CA THR A 72 -12.90 -1.15 -10.34
C THR A 72 -14.25 -0.98 -9.68
N LEU A 73 -14.31 -0.17 -8.62
CA LEU A 73 -15.50 0.04 -7.79
C LEU A 73 -16.37 1.22 -8.28
N GLY A 74 -15.94 1.89 -9.35
CA GLY A 74 -16.60 3.05 -9.96
C GLY A 74 -16.33 4.36 -9.21
N ASN A 75 -16.63 5.48 -9.87
CA ASN A 75 -16.43 6.84 -9.35
C ASN A 75 -15.00 7.12 -8.88
N GLY A 76 -14.00 6.64 -9.64
CA GLY A 76 -12.59 6.82 -9.31
C GLY A 76 -12.07 5.90 -8.20
N ARG A 77 -12.89 4.95 -7.72
CA ARG A 77 -12.51 4.01 -6.66
C ARG A 77 -12.06 2.67 -7.22
N TYR A 78 -11.05 2.10 -6.58
CA TYR A 78 -10.40 0.86 -6.96
C TYR A 78 -10.06 0.02 -5.74
N LEU A 79 -10.19 -1.29 -5.87
CA LEU A 79 -9.67 -2.26 -4.91
C LEU A 79 -8.30 -2.74 -5.41
N TYR A 80 -7.30 -2.65 -4.55
CA TYR A 80 -5.98 -3.26 -4.76
C TYR A 80 -5.76 -4.39 -3.78
N GLY A 81 -4.99 -5.40 -4.17
CA GLY A 81 -4.73 -6.57 -3.35
C GLY A 81 -3.37 -7.19 -3.59
N GLY A 82 -2.86 -7.85 -2.55
CA GLY A 82 -1.54 -8.48 -2.57
C GLY A 82 -1.22 -9.12 -1.23
N ASN A 83 -0.12 -9.87 -1.22
CA ASN A 83 0.29 -10.66 -0.07
C ASN A 83 1.74 -10.36 0.32
N ALA A 84 2.05 -10.48 1.61
CA ALA A 84 3.40 -10.41 2.14
C ALA A 84 3.67 -11.58 3.10
N SER A 85 4.83 -12.22 2.96
CA SER A 85 5.25 -13.28 3.89
C SER A 85 5.90 -12.66 5.12
N ILE A 86 5.49 -13.14 6.29
CA ILE A 86 6.10 -12.75 7.56
C ILE A 86 7.41 -13.52 7.73
N GLU A 87 8.52 -12.78 7.79
CA GLU A 87 9.87 -13.37 7.90
C GLU A 87 10.41 -13.37 9.33
N HIS A 88 9.75 -12.66 10.26
CA HIS A 88 10.21 -12.49 11.63
C HIS A 88 9.04 -12.57 12.61
N SER A 89 9.29 -13.12 13.80
CA SER A 89 8.32 -13.11 14.90
C SER A 89 8.43 -11.83 15.74
N GLY A 90 7.33 -11.50 16.42
CA GLY A 90 7.21 -10.34 17.30
C GLY A 90 6.30 -9.25 16.74
N PRO A 91 6.34 -8.04 17.33
CA PRO A 91 5.54 -6.91 16.86
C PRO A 91 5.79 -6.62 15.38
N PHE A 92 4.69 -6.49 14.64
CA PHE A 92 4.69 -6.34 13.20
C PHE A 92 3.69 -5.24 12.82
N GLY A 93 4.10 -4.39 11.90
CA GLY A 93 3.27 -3.33 11.36
C GLY A 93 3.25 -3.35 9.84
N TYR A 94 2.24 -2.70 9.27
CA TYR A 94 2.17 -2.47 7.85
C TYR A 94 1.34 -1.21 7.54
N THR A 95 1.57 -0.64 6.36
CA THR A 95 0.76 0.43 5.80
C THR A 95 0.72 0.31 4.28
N VAL A 96 -0.28 0.94 3.66
CA VAL A 96 -0.36 1.06 2.21
C VAL A 96 0.01 2.47 1.81
N ARG A 97 0.87 2.58 0.81
CA ARG A 97 1.26 3.85 0.19
C ARG A 97 0.95 3.88 -1.29
N VAL A 98 0.52 5.04 -1.77
CA VAL A 98 0.23 5.31 -3.17
C VAL A 98 1.18 6.39 -3.66
N MET A 99 1.80 6.17 -4.82
CA MET A 99 2.74 7.11 -5.44
C MET A 99 2.51 7.22 -6.94
N PRO A 100 2.83 8.37 -7.56
CA PRO A 100 2.74 8.53 -9.01
C PRO A 100 3.61 7.50 -9.73
N TRP A 101 3.08 6.90 -10.78
CA TRP A 101 3.82 5.97 -11.62
C TRP A 101 3.51 6.23 -13.10
N HIS A 102 4.49 6.02 -13.97
CA HIS A 102 4.27 6.05 -15.41
C HIS A 102 5.35 5.20 -16.10
N GLU A 103 4.96 4.14 -16.80
CA GLU A 103 5.87 3.18 -17.45
C GLU A 103 6.93 3.86 -18.34
N ALA A 104 6.54 4.90 -19.10
CA ALA A 104 7.45 5.64 -19.99
C ALA A 104 8.42 6.62 -19.27
N LEU A 105 8.33 6.76 -17.94
CA LEU A 105 9.18 7.64 -17.13
C LEU A 105 9.73 6.82 -15.96
N ALA A 106 10.79 6.05 -16.21
CA ALA A 106 11.53 5.31 -15.18
C ALA A 106 12.09 6.18 -14.02
N SER A 107 11.96 7.52 -14.12
CA SER A 107 12.13 8.43 -12.99
C SER A 107 11.28 9.68 -13.20
N LYS A 108 10.39 9.95 -12.24
CA LYS A 108 10.29 11.28 -11.64
C LYS A 108 10.23 11.11 -10.14
N ALA A 109 11.33 11.45 -9.48
CA ALA A 109 11.36 11.76 -8.07
C ALA A 109 10.43 12.97 -7.82
N GLU A 110 9.14 12.72 -7.64
CA GLU A 110 8.19 13.71 -7.12
C GLU A 110 8.14 13.50 -5.60
N LEU A 111 9.20 13.95 -4.92
CA LEU A 111 9.51 13.76 -3.49
C LEU A 111 8.46 14.34 -2.50
N GLY A 112 7.18 14.45 -2.88
CA GLY A 112 6.12 14.98 -2.03
C GLY A 112 4.72 14.43 -2.33
N LEU A 113 4.59 13.37 -3.11
CA LEU A 113 3.28 12.80 -3.50
C LEU A 113 3.11 11.35 -3.05
N VAL A 114 3.66 11.01 -1.88
CA VAL A 114 3.35 9.73 -1.24
C VAL A 114 2.13 9.92 -0.36
N VAL A 115 1.07 9.16 -0.61
CA VAL A 115 -0.12 9.11 0.25
C VAL A 115 -0.08 7.82 1.02
N ASN A 116 0.04 7.90 2.35
CA ASN A 116 -0.10 6.75 3.23
C ASN A 116 -1.55 6.65 3.72
N ALA A 117 -1.94 5.47 4.20
CA ALA A 117 -3.15 5.36 5.02
C ALA A 117 -3.01 6.22 6.28
N GLY A 118 -4.10 6.87 6.68
CA GLY A 118 -4.19 7.72 7.86
C GLY A 118 -5.52 7.52 8.58
#